data_AF-A0A7V9Z7L1-F1
#
_entry.id   AF-A0A7V9Z7L1-F1
#
_cell.length_a   1.000
_cell.length_b   1.000
_cell.length_c   1.000
_cell.angle_alpha   90.00
_cell.angle_beta   90.00
_cell.angle_gamma   90.00
#
_symmetry.space_group_name_H-M   'P 1'
#
loop_
_entity.id
_entity.type
_entity.pdbx_description
1 polymer ?
#
loop_
_entity_poly.entity_id
_entity_poly.type
_entity_poly.pdbx_seq_one_letter_code
_entity_poly.pdbx_strand_id
1 'polypeptide(L)'
;MNKLSKNRFEQAKTFLKSKARKLERALFEFEFENGSKEHVVKQLKTYQNEDGGFGNGLEPDFRCKESSALATAIGLHYLSRADADETDEMVKKAVNYLLNTFNKEKMGWQIVPKEVKTAPRASWWNYIENWEWEIPVQKSLVFFIIIKD
;
A
#
# COMPACT_ATOMS: atom_id res chain seq x y z
N MET A 1 -0.84 13.90 -23.18
CA MET A 1 -0.84 12.48 -22.72
C MET A 1 -1.52 11.65 -23.80
N ASN A 2 -0.84 10.65 -24.38
CA ASN A 2 -1.44 9.81 -25.42
C ASN A 2 -2.40 8.79 -24.78
N LYS A 3 -3.65 8.73 -25.25
CA LYS A 3 -4.64 7.74 -24.81
C LYS A 3 -4.51 6.45 -25.62
N LEU A 4 -4.83 5.32 -25.00
CA LEU A 4 -4.96 4.05 -25.72
C LEU A 4 -6.11 4.13 -26.73
N SER A 5 -5.97 3.45 -27.88
CA SER A 5 -7.12 3.23 -28.75
C SER A 5 -8.16 2.35 -28.04
N LYS A 6 -9.43 2.45 -28.44
CA LYS A 6 -10.53 1.67 -27.84
C LYS A 6 -10.20 0.17 -27.79
N ASN A 7 -9.68 -0.39 -28.88
CA ASN A 7 -9.31 -1.81 -28.94
C ASN A 7 -8.20 -2.17 -27.92
N ARG A 8 -7.16 -1.33 -27.80
CA ARG A 8 -6.07 -1.58 -26.84
C ARG A 8 -6.55 -1.45 -25.39
N PHE A 9 -7.48 -0.53 -25.12
CA PHE A 9 -8.11 -0.40 -23.81
C PHE A 9 -8.89 -1.67 -23.43
N GLU A 10 -9.72 -2.19 -24.34
CA GLU A 10 -10.49 -3.43 -24.09
C GLU A 10 -9.60 -4.66 -23.87
N GLN A 11 -8.50 -4.76 -24.61
CA GLN A 11 -7.50 -5.80 -24.39
C GLN A 11 -6.85 -5.70 -23.01
N ALA A 12 -6.45 -4.49 -22.60
CA ALA A 12 -5.88 -4.24 -21.27
C ALA A 12 -6.88 -4.55 -20.15
N LYS A 13 -8.14 -4.11 -20.32
CA LYS A 13 -9.25 -4.43 -19.40
C LYS A 13 -9.42 -5.94 -19.25
N THR A 14 -9.51 -6.68 -20.36
CA THR A 14 -9.67 -8.15 -20.34
C THR A 14 -8.51 -8.83 -19.63
N PHE A 15 -7.28 -8.40 -19.90
CA PHE A 15 -6.10 -8.92 -19.22
C PHE A 15 -6.14 -8.65 -17.71
N LEU A 16 -6.41 -7.41 -17.30
CA LEU A 16 -6.46 -7.03 -15.88
C LEU A 16 -7.56 -7.79 -15.14
N LYS A 17 -8.78 -7.85 -15.71
CA LYS A 17 -9.91 -8.56 -15.13
C LYS A 17 -9.68 -10.06 -15.00
N SER A 18 -8.84 -10.66 -15.85
CA SER A 18 -8.56 -12.10 -15.80
C SER A 18 -7.36 -12.46 -14.91
N LYS A 19 -6.33 -11.61 -14.86
CA LYS A 19 -5.04 -11.94 -14.22
C LYS A 19 -4.74 -11.19 -12.92
N ALA A 20 -5.25 -9.97 -12.75
CA ALA A 20 -4.89 -9.14 -11.61
C ALA A 20 -5.50 -9.66 -10.29
N ARG A 21 -4.99 -9.22 -9.13
CA ARG A 21 -5.57 -9.57 -7.84
C ARG A 21 -6.89 -8.83 -7.67
N LYS A 22 -7.69 -9.23 -6.68
CA LYS A 22 -9.00 -8.62 -6.43
C LYS A 22 -8.91 -7.11 -6.19
N LEU A 23 -7.86 -6.65 -5.50
CA LEU A 23 -7.63 -5.23 -5.24
C LEU A 23 -7.42 -4.43 -6.54
N GLU A 24 -6.54 -4.88 -7.44
CA GLU A 24 -6.33 -4.15 -8.70
C GLU A 24 -7.57 -4.15 -9.60
N ARG A 25 -8.38 -5.22 -9.57
CA ARG A 25 -9.67 -5.25 -10.27
C ARG A 25 -10.63 -4.21 -9.72
N ALA A 26 -10.75 -4.12 -8.40
CA ALA A 26 -11.59 -3.14 -7.72
C ALA A 26 -11.13 -1.70 -8.00
N LEU A 27 -9.82 -1.44 -7.97
CA LEU A 27 -9.25 -0.15 -8.32
C LEU A 27 -9.53 0.21 -9.79
N PHE A 28 -9.39 -0.73 -10.72
CA PHE A 28 -9.74 -0.50 -12.12
C PHE A 28 -11.23 -0.17 -12.29
N GLU A 29 -12.11 -0.89 -11.60
CA GLU A 29 -13.56 -0.63 -11.61
C GLU A 29 -13.90 0.77 -11.11
N PHE A 30 -13.30 1.17 -9.98
CA PHE A 30 -13.46 2.50 -9.41
C PHE A 30 -13.06 3.59 -10.41
N GLU A 31 -11.87 3.48 -10.99
CA GLU A 31 -11.28 4.51 -11.84
C GLU A 31 -11.92 4.60 -13.24
N PHE A 32 -12.41 3.48 -13.79
CA PHE A 32 -12.82 3.42 -15.21
C PHE A 32 -14.24 2.91 -15.46
N GLU A 33 -14.93 2.37 -14.45
CA GLU A 33 -16.23 1.70 -14.62
C GLU A 33 -17.29 2.13 -13.59
N ASN A 34 -17.10 3.29 -12.95
CA ASN A 34 -17.98 3.80 -11.89
C ASN A 34 -18.15 2.82 -10.72
N GLY A 35 -17.10 2.04 -10.42
CA GLY A 35 -17.04 1.20 -9.22
C GLY A 35 -17.06 2.06 -7.95
N SER A 36 -17.43 1.45 -6.82
CA SER A 36 -17.63 2.20 -5.58
C SER A 36 -16.40 2.16 -4.67
N LYS A 37 -16.19 3.22 -3.87
CA LYS A 37 -15.17 3.32 -2.81
C LYS A 37 -15.24 2.11 -1.88
N GLU A 38 -16.44 1.70 -1.50
CA GLU A 38 -16.69 0.58 -0.58
C GLU A 38 -16.18 -0.74 -1.14
N HIS A 39 -16.23 -0.92 -2.47
CA HIS A 39 -15.70 -2.13 -3.10
C HIS A 39 -14.16 -2.18 -2.99
N VAL A 40 -13.48 -1.06 -3.23
CA VAL A 40 -12.03 -0.95 -3.06
C VAL A 40 -11.64 -1.18 -1.61
N VAL A 41 -12.28 -0.48 -0.67
CA VAL A 41 -12.03 -0.62 0.78
C VAL A 41 -12.26 -2.06 1.24
N LYS A 42 -13.30 -2.73 0.73
CA LYS A 42 -13.57 -4.14 1.05
C LYS A 42 -12.43 -5.07 0.60
N GLN A 43 -11.89 -4.89 -0.61
CA GLN A 43 -10.75 -5.71 -1.06
C GLN A 43 -9.48 -5.33 -0.32
N LEU A 44 -9.26 -4.05 -0.05
CA LEU A 44 -8.07 -3.57 0.64
C LEU A 44 -8.01 -4.04 2.11
N LYS A 45 -9.18 -4.20 2.76
CA LYS A 45 -9.29 -4.72 4.12
C LYS A 45 -8.61 -6.08 4.32
N THR A 46 -8.53 -6.92 3.29
CA THR A 46 -7.89 -8.24 3.39
C THR A 46 -6.37 -8.16 3.61
N TYR A 47 -5.79 -6.96 3.47
CA TYR A 47 -4.37 -6.71 3.65
C TYR A 47 -4.03 -5.98 4.96
N GLN A 48 -5.01 -5.39 5.65
CA GLN A 48 -4.79 -4.69 6.92
C GLN A 48 -4.81 -5.71 8.08
N ASN A 49 -3.78 -5.68 8.91
CA ASN A 49 -3.67 -6.50 10.12
C ASN A 49 -4.34 -5.83 11.32
N GLU A 50 -4.46 -6.58 12.42
CA GLU A 50 -5.09 -6.12 13.66
C GLU A 50 -4.36 -4.91 14.30
N ASP A 51 -3.04 -4.82 14.10
CA ASP A 51 -2.22 -3.69 14.55
C ASP A 51 -2.45 -2.38 13.76
N GLY A 52 -3.29 -2.44 12.72
CA GLY A 52 -3.65 -1.33 11.85
C GLY A 52 -2.74 -1.13 10.65
N GLY A 53 -1.56 -1.74 10.63
CA GLY A 53 -0.65 -1.73 9.49
C GLY A 53 -1.10 -2.68 8.38
N PHE A 54 -0.49 -2.54 7.21
CA PHE A 54 -0.74 -3.42 6.09
C PHE A 54 0.40 -4.41 5.86
N GLY A 55 0.02 -5.62 5.43
CA GLY A 55 0.90 -6.72 5.10
C GLY A 55 0.24 -7.65 4.08
N ASN A 56 0.32 -8.96 4.32
CA ASN A 56 -0.31 -9.99 3.48
C ASN A 56 0.02 -9.88 1.98
N GLY A 57 1.23 -9.44 1.66
CA GLY A 57 1.70 -9.21 0.30
C GLY A 57 0.91 -8.19 -0.50
N LEU A 58 0.47 -7.10 0.15
CA LEU A 58 -0.10 -5.93 -0.50
C LEU A 58 0.88 -5.33 -1.52
N GLU A 59 2.11 -5.05 -1.08
CA GLU A 59 3.26 -4.81 -1.96
C GLU A 59 3.59 -6.12 -2.69
N PRO A 60 3.38 -6.22 -4.01
CA PRO A 60 3.51 -7.49 -4.74
C PRO A 60 4.91 -8.12 -4.70
N ASP A 61 5.96 -7.32 -4.47
CA ASP A 61 7.35 -7.80 -4.46
C ASP A 61 7.72 -8.60 -3.20
N PHE A 62 6.89 -8.65 -2.16
CA PHE A 62 7.09 -9.56 -1.02
C PHE A 62 5.78 -10.16 -0.53
N ARG A 63 5.86 -11.35 0.09
CA ARG A 63 4.71 -12.10 0.61
C ARG A 63 4.65 -12.16 2.14
N CYS A 64 5.39 -11.26 2.80
CA CYS A 64 5.35 -11.08 4.26
C CYS A 64 3.91 -10.81 4.71
N LYS A 65 3.46 -11.51 5.75
CA LYS A 65 2.09 -11.38 6.27
C LYS A 65 1.99 -10.18 7.22
N GLU A 66 3.05 -9.99 7.98
CA GLU A 66 3.23 -8.98 9.00
C GLU A 66 3.17 -7.58 8.41
N SER A 67 2.77 -6.63 9.25
CA SER A 67 2.67 -5.24 8.87
C SER A 67 4.04 -4.65 8.58
N SER A 68 4.09 -3.78 7.57
CA SER A 68 5.31 -3.03 7.21
C SER A 68 4.98 -1.58 6.94
N ALA A 69 5.92 -0.67 7.18
CA ALA A 69 5.74 0.74 6.84
C ALA A 69 5.51 0.93 5.33
N LEU A 70 6.22 0.16 4.49
CA LEU A 70 6.07 0.18 3.04
C LEU A 70 4.67 -0.23 2.59
N ALA A 71 4.20 -1.41 3.00
CA ALA A 71 2.85 -1.84 2.62
C ALA A 71 1.79 -0.91 3.22
N THR A 72 2.01 -0.35 4.41
CA THR A 72 1.07 0.60 5.03
C THR A 72 0.96 1.89 4.22
N ALA A 73 2.06 2.41 3.72
CA ALA A 73 2.05 3.57 2.84
C ALA A 73 1.36 3.29 1.50
N ILE A 74 1.55 2.10 0.93
CA ILE A 74 0.82 1.65 -0.27
C ILE A 74 -0.68 1.54 0.02
N GLY A 75 -1.06 1.01 1.18
CA GLY A 75 -2.45 0.95 1.63
C GLY A 75 -3.08 2.33 1.74
N LEU A 76 -2.40 3.28 2.38
CA LEU A 76 -2.83 4.68 2.46
C LEU A 76 -2.93 5.34 1.08
N HIS A 77 -2.01 5.03 0.16
CA HIS A 77 -2.08 5.52 -1.21
C HIS A 77 -3.32 5.01 -1.95
N TYR A 78 -3.66 3.72 -1.82
CA TYR A 78 -4.88 3.18 -2.40
C TYR A 78 -6.16 3.74 -1.75
N LEU A 79 -6.14 3.96 -0.44
CA LEU A 79 -7.22 4.62 0.29
C LEU A 79 -7.44 6.04 -0.25
N SER A 80 -6.38 6.84 -0.37
CA SER A 80 -6.45 8.19 -0.93
C SER A 80 -6.98 8.20 -2.36
N ARG A 81 -6.59 7.23 -3.21
CA ARG A 81 -7.12 7.10 -4.57
C ARG A 81 -8.59 6.70 -4.63
N ALA A 82 -9.09 6.03 -3.60
CA ALA A 82 -10.49 5.63 -3.48
C ALA A 82 -11.32 6.68 -2.72
N ASP A 83 -10.84 7.92 -2.61
CA ASP A 83 -11.48 9.02 -1.87
C ASP A 83 -11.77 8.69 -0.39
N ALA A 84 -10.90 7.90 0.23
CA ALA A 84 -10.88 7.73 1.68
C ALA A 84 -10.14 8.88 2.37
N ASP A 85 -10.66 9.31 3.52
CA ASP A 85 -10.18 10.45 4.27
C ASP A 85 -9.91 10.09 5.75
N GLU A 86 -9.54 11.08 6.56
CA GLU A 86 -9.21 10.89 7.98
C GLU A 86 -10.38 10.39 8.84
N THR A 87 -11.61 10.46 8.35
CA THR A 87 -12.79 9.96 9.07
C THR A 87 -12.94 8.44 8.92
N ASP A 88 -12.35 7.84 7.88
CA ASP A 88 -12.36 6.40 7.64
C ASP A 88 -11.54 5.63 8.68
N GLU A 89 -12.16 4.64 9.33
CA GLU A 89 -11.51 3.83 10.38
C GLU A 89 -10.25 3.08 9.89
N MET A 90 -10.24 2.65 8.62
CA MET A 90 -9.07 2.00 8.02
C MET A 90 -7.87 2.95 7.93
N VAL A 91 -8.11 4.23 7.61
CA VAL A 91 -7.10 5.28 7.54
C VAL A 91 -6.57 5.57 8.94
N LYS A 92 -7.45 5.78 9.93
CA LYS A 92 -7.05 6.03 11.32
C LYS A 92 -6.15 4.93 11.88
N LYS A 93 -6.51 3.67 11.62
CA LYS A 93 -5.70 2.51 12.05
C LYS A 93 -4.32 2.48 11.40
N ALA A 94 -4.25 2.76 10.10
CA ALA A 94 -2.98 2.81 9.38
C ALA A 94 -2.08 3.95 9.86
N VAL A 95 -2.65 5.13 10.11
CA VAL A 95 -1.93 6.27 10.69
C VAL A 95 -1.45 5.94 12.10
N ASN A 96 -2.29 5.34 12.96
CA ASN A 96 -1.89 4.92 14.30
C ASN A 96 -0.75 3.89 14.28
N TYR A 97 -0.79 2.92 13.36
CA TYR A 97 0.33 1.99 13.16
C TYR A 97 1.63 2.73 12.85
N LEU A 98 1.60 3.69 11.93
CA LEU A 98 2.78 4.49 11.57
C LEU A 98 3.27 5.32 12.76
N LEU A 99 2.39 6.01 13.48
CA LEU A 99 2.77 6.76 14.68
C LEU A 99 3.41 5.88 15.75
N ASN A 100 2.87 4.67 15.96
CA ASN A 100 3.36 3.72 16.97
C ASN A 100 4.68 3.04 16.58
N THR A 101 4.98 2.93 15.28
CA THR A 101 6.18 2.27 14.76
C THR A 101 7.27 3.25 14.30
N PHE A 102 7.04 4.55 14.44
CA PHE A 102 8.02 5.58 14.12
C PHE A 102 9.20 5.53 15.09
N ASN A 103 10.41 5.39 14.55
CA ASN A 103 11.64 5.47 15.32
C ASN A 103 12.10 6.94 15.40
N LYS A 104 12.00 7.53 16.59
CA LYS A 104 12.38 8.94 16.84
C LYS A 104 13.88 9.19 16.73
N GLU A 105 14.73 8.25 17.12
CA GLU A 105 16.19 8.41 17.06
C GLU A 105 16.68 8.44 15.61
N LYS A 106 16.09 7.58 14.78
CA LYS A 106 16.35 7.51 13.34
C LYS A 106 15.39 8.37 12.52
N MET A 107 14.50 9.14 13.15
CA MET A 107 13.43 9.93 12.55
C MET A 107 12.74 9.28 11.33
N GLY A 108 12.39 7.99 11.42
CA GLY A 108 11.80 7.25 10.29
C GLY A 108 11.27 5.87 10.67
N TRP A 109 10.97 5.03 9.67
CA TRP A 109 10.43 3.70 9.87
C TRP A 109 11.34 2.59 9.35
N GLN A 110 11.32 1.47 10.06
CA GLN A 110 11.75 0.21 9.47
C GLN A 110 10.83 -0.13 8.28
N ILE A 111 11.39 -0.16 7.07
CA ILE A 111 10.59 -0.27 5.84
C ILE A 111 9.87 -1.61 5.73
N VAL A 112 10.59 -2.69 6.01
CA VAL A 112 10.09 -4.07 6.05
C VAL A 112 10.46 -4.71 7.39
N PRO A 113 9.57 -5.51 8.00
CA PRO A 113 9.82 -6.15 9.28
C PRO A 113 10.82 -7.31 9.15
N LYS A 114 11.35 -7.82 10.26
CA LYS A 114 12.37 -8.89 10.26
C LYS A 114 11.82 -10.20 9.67
N GLU A 115 10.52 -10.41 9.78
CA GLU A 115 9.76 -11.56 9.30
C GLU A 115 9.81 -11.68 7.76
N VAL A 116 10.16 -10.60 7.05
CA VAL A 116 10.41 -10.64 5.61
C VAL A 116 11.51 -11.66 5.26
N LYS A 117 12.44 -11.95 6.17
CA LYS A 117 13.52 -12.94 5.97
C LYS A 117 12.98 -14.35 5.71
N THR A 118 11.80 -14.67 6.22
CA THR A 118 11.17 -16.00 6.06
C THR A 118 10.09 -16.04 4.97
N ALA A 119 9.82 -14.92 4.30
CA ALA A 119 8.79 -14.83 3.27
C ALA A 119 9.38 -14.76 1.86
N PRO A 120 8.71 -15.33 0.83
CA PRO A 120 9.07 -15.10 -0.56
C PRO A 120 9.09 -13.60 -0.89
N ARG A 121 10.16 -13.14 -1.54
CA ARG A 121 10.39 -11.71 -1.81
C ARG A 121 11.41 -11.48 -2.91
N ALA A 122 11.34 -10.31 -3.52
CA ALA A 122 12.40 -9.82 -4.39
C ALA A 122 13.71 -9.59 -3.61
N SER A 123 14.84 -9.69 -4.31
CA SER A 123 16.18 -9.65 -3.71
C SER A 123 16.53 -8.32 -3.06
N TRP A 124 15.83 -7.22 -3.41
CA TRP A 124 16.02 -5.89 -2.81
C TRP A 124 15.25 -5.67 -1.50
N TRP A 125 14.21 -6.46 -1.21
CA TRP A 125 13.45 -6.32 0.04
C TRP A 125 14.08 -7.10 1.20
N ASN A 126 15.23 -6.65 1.70
CA ASN A 126 15.87 -7.25 2.87
C ASN A 126 15.58 -6.44 4.13
N TYR A 127 15.43 -7.13 5.26
CA TYR A 127 15.49 -6.47 6.56
C TYR A 127 16.91 -5.97 6.82
N ILE A 128 17.04 -4.68 7.07
CA ILE A 128 18.29 -4.02 7.47
C ILE A 128 18.12 -3.59 8.93
N GLU A 129 18.94 -4.13 9.82
CA GLU A 129 18.89 -3.86 11.26
C GLU A 129 19.37 -2.43 11.58
N ASN A 130 20.54 -2.08 11.06
CA ASN A 130 21.12 -0.76 11.18
C ASN A 130 20.99 -0.02 9.84
N TRP A 131 19.79 0.49 9.58
CA TRP A 131 19.54 1.39 8.46
C TRP A 131 19.86 2.85 8.82
N GLU A 132 20.33 3.59 7.82
CA GLU A 132 20.53 5.03 7.83
C GLU A 132 19.38 5.73 7.08
N TRP A 133 19.20 7.03 7.34
CA TRP A 133 18.12 7.90 6.84
C TRP A 133 17.90 7.91 5.32
N GLU A 134 18.86 7.41 4.54
CA GLU A 134 18.89 7.62 3.10
C GLU A 134 17.94 6.74 2.29
N ILE A 135 17.09 5.92 2.92
CA ILE A 135 16.24 5.02 2.14
C ILE A 135 15.08 5.81 1.47
N PRO A 136 14.97 5.83 0.12
CA PRO A 136 14.07 6.71 -0.62
C PRO A 136 12.58 6.60 -0.26
N VAL A 137 12.14 5.43 0.19
CA VAL A 137 10.76 5.14 0.57
C VAL A 137 10.33 5.97 1.80
N GLN A 138 11.26 6.36 2.67
CA GLN A 138 10.94 7.18 3.84
C GLN A 138 10.63 8.61 3.44
N LYS A 139 11.27 9.15 2.39
CA LYS A 139 10.99 10.51 1.89
C LYS A 139 9.56 10.63 1.35
N SER A 140 9.03 9.60 0.70
CA SER A 140 7.63 9.61 0.22
C SER A 140 6.62 9.42 1.37
N LEU A 141 6.91 8.59 2.37
CA LEU A 141 6.05 8.48 3.57
C LEU A 141 5.96 9.80 4.34
N VAL A 142 7.10 10.46 4.56
CA VAL A 142 7.17 11.75 5.27
C VAL A 142 6.37 12.81 4.52
N PHE A 143 6.42 12.82 3.18
CA PHE A 143 5.63 13.73 2.36
C PHE A 143 4.10 13.52 2.53
N PHE A 144 3.65 12.28 2.72
CA PHE A 144 2.23 11.98 2.96
C PHE A 144 1.76 12.39 4.37
N ILE A 145 2.64 12.35 5.38
CA ILE A 145 2.27 12.67 6.78
C ILE A 145 2.37 14.18 7.06
N ILE A 146 3.33 14.89 6.47
CA ILE A 146 3.58 16.31 6.79
C ILE A 146 2.63 17.29 6.07
N ILE A 147 1.91 16.89 5.01
CA ILE A 147 1.05 17.81 4.22
C ILE A 147 -0.38 17.95 4.79
N LYS A 148 -0.61 17.57 6.05
CA LYS A 148 -1.89 17.81 6.74
C LYS A 148 -1.80 18.68 7.99
N ASP A 149 -0.75 19.49 8.12
CA ASP A 149 -0.68 20.62 9.05
C ASP A 149 -0.50 21.96 8.29
#